data_AF-A0A1I6EH41-F1
#
_entry.id   AF-A0A1I6EH41-F1
#
_cell.length_a   1.000
_cell.length_b   1.000
_cell.length_c   1.000
_cell.angle_alpha   90.00
_cell.angle_beta   90.00
_cell.angle_gamma   90.00
#
_symmetry.space_group_name_H-M   'P 1'
#
loop_
_entity.id
_entity.type
_entity.pdbx_description
1 polymer ?
#
loop_
_entity_poly.entity_id
_entity_poly.type
_entity_poly.pdbx_seq_one_letter_code
_entity_poly.pdbx_strand_id
1 'polypeptide(L)'
;MNVTTVVTLVVALGGWVLAATTTWLTYQSKSEENYFRALDWMSGGTQKRNLGIAVIEGSWHKRRIRRISTPLLCSSVIYLLLRSSQHDAAHELNNLRRMMHLLVDTAPRRREHDFHYRALLKALDEKVDPEFRGGLLVPVDDVRGWRARLAQPQNRDRAVR
;
A
#
# COMPACT_ATOMS: atom_id res chain seq x y z
N MET A 1 -10.33 46.23 31.05
CA MET A 1 -10.42 45.66 29.67
C MET A 1 -11.86 45.78 29.24
N ASN A 2 -12.14 46.43 28.11
CA ASN A 2 -13.52 46.73 27.70
C ASN A 2 -14.19 45.49 27.10
N VAL A 3 -15.50 45.35 27.31
CA VAL A 3 -16.30 44.21 26.80
C VAL A 3 -16.12 44.03 25.29
N THR A 4 -16.03 45.14 24.56
CA THR A 4 -15.75 45.15 23.11
C THR A 4 -14.43 44.46 22.77
N THR A 5 -13.35 44.75 23.50
CA THR A 5 -12.03 44.12 23.30
C THR A 5 -12.07 42.61 23.57
N VAL A 6 -12.80 42.19 24.61
CA VAL A 6 -12.99 40.75 24.92
C VAL A 6 -13.74 40.06 23.79
N VAL A 7 -14.84 40.64 23.30
CA VAL A 7 -15.63 40.10 22.19
C VAL A 7 -14.81 40.00 20.91
N THR A 8 -14.04 41.03 20.56
CA THR A 8 -13.17 41.01 19.37
C THR A 8 -12.12 39.91 19.44
N LEU A 9 -11.49 39.71 20.61
CA LEU A 9 -10.50 38.65 20.80
C LEU A 9 -11.12 37.26 20.67
N VAL A 10 -12.32 37.04 21.23
CA VAL A 10 -13.04 35.77 21.13
C VAL A 10 -13.44 35.47 19.69
N VAL A 11 -13.95 36.45 18.95
CA VAL A 11 -14.31 36.29 17.53
C VAL A 11 -13.08 36.01 16.67
N ALA A 12 -11.97 36.73 16.90
CA ALA A 12 -10.73 36.51 16.18
C ALA A 12 -10.18 35.09 16.44
N LEU A 13 -10.11 34.65 17.70
CA LEU A 13 -9.69 33.29 18.06
C LEU A 13 -10.62 32.23 17.47
N GLY A 14 -11.94 32.43 17.51
CA GLY A 14 -12.92 31.54 16.90
C GLY A 14 -12.73 31.41 15.39
N GLY A 15 -12.43 32.52 14.70
CA GLY A 15 -12.11 32.53 13.27
C GLY A 15 -10.86 31.72 12.93
N TRP A 16 -9.78 31.88 13.71
CA TRP A 16 -8.55 31.12 13.53
C TRP A 16 -8.73 29.62 13.78
N VAL A 17 -9.47 29.26 14.83
CA VAL A 17 -9.80 27.86 15.11
C VAL A 17 -10.57 27.28 13.93
N LEU A 18 -11.64 27.93 13.47
CA LEU A 18 -12.46 27.46 12.36
C LEU A 18 -11.67 27.36 11.04
N ALA A 19 -10.79 28.32 10.76
CA ALA A 19 -9.90 28.27 9.59
C ALA A 19 -8.92 27.09 9.67
N ALA A 20 -8.37 26.81 10.85
CA ALA A 20 -7.48 25.67 11.06
C ALA A 20 -8.24 24.33 10.89
N THR A 21 -9.43 24.18 11.46
CA THR A 21 -10.24 22.96 11.32
C THR A 21 -10.65 22.70 9.88
N THR A 22 -11.13 23.74 9.18
CA THR A 22 -11.56 23.60 7.77
C THR A 22 -10.37 23.24 6.87
N THR A 23 -9.21 23.89 7.05
CA THR A 23 -7.98 23.57 6.30
C THR A 23 -7.56 22.12 6.54
N TRP A 24 -7.59 21.64 7.78
CA TRP A 24 -7.25 20.26 8.12
C TRP A 24 -8.21 19.24 7.50
N LEU A 25 -9.52 19.52 7.55
CA LEU A 25 -10.54 18.66 6.92
C LEU A 25 -10.39 18.61 5.39
N THR A 26 -10.16 19.76 4.74
CA THR A 26 -9.92 19.83 3.30
C THR A 26 -8.66 19.07 2.89
N TYR A 27 -7.58 19.18 3.69
CA TYR A 27 -6.34 18.45 3.43
C TYR A 27 -6.55 16.93 3.51
N GLN A 28 -7.29 16.45 4.52
CA GLN A 28 -7.65 15.03 4.64
C GLN A 28 -8.50 14.56 3.46
N SER A 29 -9.54 15.33 3.09
CA SER A 29 -10.42 14.98 1.96
C SER A 29 -9.66 14.90 0.64
N LYS A 30 -8.80 15.88 0.34
CA LYS A 30 -7.94 15.85 -0.86
C LYS A 30 -6.96 14.67 -0.86
N SER A 31 -6.41 14.33 0.30
CA SER A 31 -5.54 13.15 0.44
C SER A 31 -6.29 11.85 0.13
N GLU A 32 -7.56 11.74 0.55
CA GLU A 32 -8.38 10.56 0.25
C GLU A 32 -8.79 10.51 -1.22
N GLU A 33 -9.16 11.63 -1.82
CA GLU A 33 -9.48 11.69 -3.26
C GLU A 33 -8.28 11.28 -4.12
N ASN A 34 -7.09 11.81 -3.82
CA ASN A 34 -5.85 11.44 -4.51
C ASN A 34 -5.53 9.95 -4.35
N TYR A 35 -5.82 9.38 -3.18
CA TYR A 35 -5.66 7.94 -2.94
C TYR A 35 -6.62 7.11 -3.81
N PHE A 36 -7.90 7.47 -3.89
CA PHE A 36 -8.85 6.73 -4.73
C PHE A 36 -8.52 6.85 -6.22
N ARG A 37 -8.06 8.03 -6.67
CA ARG A 37 -7.53 8.22 -8.03
C ARG A 37 -6.28 7.36 -8.28
N ALA A 38 -5.44 7.17 -7.28
CA ALA A 38 -4.27 6.30 -7.37
C ALA A 38 -4.60 4.81 -7.47
N LEU A 39 -5.75 4.36 -6.93
CA LEU A 39 -6.22 2.98 -7.15
C LEU A 39 -6.51 2.72 -8.64
N ASP A 40 -7.04 3.72 -9.35
CA ASP A 40 -7.26 3.62 -10.80
C ASP A 40 -5.93 3.52 -11.57
N TRP A 41 -4.90 4.26 -11.13
CA TRP A 41 -3.56 4.20 -11.73
C TRP A 41 -2.88 2.84 -11.62
N MET A 42 -3.19 2.06 -10.58
CA MET A 42 -2.66 0.70 -10.42
C MET A 42 -3.18 -0.28 -11.50
N SER A 43 -4.32 0.02 -12.13
CA SER A 43 -4.86 -0.76 -13.23
C SER A 43 -4.22 -0.42 -14.59
N GLY A 44 -3.53 0.72 -14.68
CA GLY A 44 -2.93 1.21 -15.91
C GLY A 44 -1.60 0.55 -16.28
N GLY A 45 -1.01 1.01 -17.38
CA GLY A 45 0.35 0.63 -17.77
C GLY A 45 1.41 1.05 -16.75
N THR A 46 2.63 0.58 -16.95
CA THR A 46 3.79 0.72 -16.06
C THR A 46 3.94 2.07 -15.35
N GLN A 47 3.86 3.17 -16.09
CA GLN A 47 4.08 4.51 -15.53
C GLN A 47 2.99 4.88 -14.49
N LYS A 48 1.74 4.51 -14.76
CA LYS A 48 0.62 4.73 -13.84
C LYS A 48 0.78 3.86 -12.59
N ARG A 49 1.21 2.61 -12.74
CA ARG A 49 1.48 1.71 -11.61
C ARG A 49 2.54 2.27 -10.66
N ASN A 50 3.65 2.79 -11.20
CA ASN A 50 4.71 3.40 -10.39
C ASN A 50 4.20 4.56 -9.52
N LEU A 51 3.36 5.43 -10.08
CA LEU A 51 2.74 6.53 -9.35
C LEU A 51 1.75 6.03 -8.28
N GLY A 52 0.92 5.04 -8.64
CA GLY A 52 -0.01 4.40 -7.70
C GLY A 52 0.72 3.81 -6.49
N ILE A 53 1.83 3.11 -6.71
CA ILE A 53 2.66 2.54 -5.63
C ILE A 53 3.21 3.66 -4.73
N ALA A 54 3.72 4.76 -5.29
CA ALA A 54 4.26 5.86 -4.50
C ALA A 54 3.20 6.50 -3.56
N VAL A 55 1.96 6.64 -4.04
CA VAL A 55 0.84 7.15 -3.22
C VAL A 55 0.49 6.17 -2.10
N ILE A 56 0.45 4.86 -2.41
CA ILE A 56 0.20 3.81 -1.42
C ILE A 56 1.29 3.78 -0.36
N GLU A 57 2.57 3.88 -0.74
CA GLU A 57 3.70 3.92 0.18
C GLU A 57 3.61 5.10 1.15
N GLY A 58 3.40 6.32 0.65
CA GLY A 58 3.28 7.52 1.49
C GLY A 58 2.11 7.43 2.49
N SER A 59 1.07 6.67 2.14
CA SER A 59 -0.14 6.51 2.96
C SER A 59 -0.17 5.19 3.75
N TRP A 60 0.86 4.35 3.66
CA TRP A 60 0.85 2.98 4.18
C TRP A 60 0.73 2.91 5.71
N HIS A 61 1.14 3.95 6.43
CA HIS A 61 1.00 4.04 7.88
C HIS A 61 -0.47 4.09 8.33
N LYS A 62 -1.41 4.48 7.46
CA LYS A 62 -2.86 4.54 7.77
C LYS A 62 -3.51 3.15 7.67
N ARG A 63 -4.18 2.69 8.74
CA ARG A 63 -4.83 1.35 8.78
C ARG A 63 -5.87 1.14 7.68
N ARG A 64 -6.72 2.15 7.44
CA ARG A 64 -7.75 2.13 6.39
C ARG A 64 -7.13 1.89 5.01
N ILE A 65 -6.03 2.58 4.73
CA ILE A 65 -5.31 2.48 3.45
C ILE A 65 -4.74 1.09 3.26
N ARG A 66 -4.04 0.54 4.25
CA ARG A 66 -3.55 -0.85 4.17
C ARG A 66 -4.65 -1.86 3.90
N ARG A 67 -5.80 -1.70 4.55
CA ARG A 67 -6.95 -2.60 4.40
C ARG A 67 -7.47 -2.62 2.95
N ILE A 68 -7.53 -1.45 2.31
CA ILE A 68 -8.04 -1.32 0.94
C ILE A 68 -6.95 -1.70 -0.08
N SER A 69 -5.70 -1.31 0.17
CA SER A 69 -4.58 -1.53 -0.74
C SER A 69 -4.07 -2.96 -0.76
N THR A 70 -4.16 -3.71 0.35
CA THR A 70 -3.60 -5.08 0.42
C THR A 70 -4.15 -6.02 -0.66
N PRO A 71 -5.48 -6.14 -0.85
CA PRO A 71 -6.03 -6.92 -1.97
C PRO A 71 -5.50 -6.49 -3.35
N LEU A 72 -5.43 -5.17 -3.58
CA LEU A 72 -4.98 -4.60 -4.85
C LEU A 72 -3.51 -4.91 -5.13
N LEU A 73 -2.65 -4.76 -4.12
CA LEU A 73 -1.23 -5.08 -4.20
C LEU A 73 -1.03 -6.58 -4.44
N CYS A 74 -1.74 -7.46 -3.72
CA CYS A 74 -1.67 -8.91 -3.95
C CYS A 74 -2.03 -9.25 -5.40
N SER A 75 -3.15 -8.74 -5.92
CA SER A 75 -3.56 -9.00 -7.30
C SER A 75 -2.56 -8.46 -8.32
N SER A 76 -2.01 -7.26 -8.09
CA SER A 76 -1.00 -6.65 -8.96
C SER A 76 0.30 -7.46 -8.99
N VAL A 77 0.75 -7.91 -7.82
CA VAL A 77 1.92 -8.78 -7.69
C VAL A 77 1.70 -10.11 -8.41
N ILE A 78 0.56 -10.77 -8.21
CA ILE A 78 0.22 -12.03 -8.88
C ILE A 78 0.27 -11.85 -10.40
N TYR A 79 -0.30 -10.76 -10.91
CA TYR A 79 -0.24 -10.44 -12.35
C TYR A 79 1.21 -10.28 -12.82
N LEU A 80 2.04 -9.50 -12.11
CA LEU A 80 3.44 -9.29 -12.48
C LEU A 80 4.24 -10.60 -12.45
N LEU A 81 4.00 -11.46 -11.47
CA LEU A 81 4.70 -12.73 -11.32
C LEU A 81 4.32 -13.74 -12.41
N LEU A 82 3.03 -13.81 -12.78
CA LEU A 82 2.51 -14.92 -13.58
C LEU A 82 2.10 -14.56 -15.01
N ARG A 83 1.71 -13.30 -15.27
CA ARG A 83 1.01 -12.91 -16.51
C ARG A 83 1.62 -11.74 -17.26
N SER A 84 2.48 -10.94 -16.62
CA SER A 84 3.11 -9.79 -17.29
C SER A 84 3.90 -10.22 -18.53
N SER A 85 3.68 -9.53 -19.65
CA SER A 85 4.45 -9.69 -20.89
C SER A 85 5.74 -8.86 -20.91
N GLN A 86 6.00 -8.06 -19.86
CA GLN A 86 7.13 -7.13 -19.77
C GLN A 86 8.37 -7.80 -19.15
N HIS A 87 8.68 -9.02 -19.60
CA HIS A 87 9.62 -9.99 -19.02
C HIS A 87 10.86 -9.39 -18.32
N ASP A 88 11.67 -8.58 -19.00
CA ASP A 88 12.95 -8.03 -18.49
C ASP A 88 12.87 -6.55 -18.09
N ALA A 89 11.66 -6.00 -17.97
CA ALA A 89 11.46 -4.60 -17.66
C ALA A 89 11.92 -4.25 -16.23
N ALA A 90 13.14 -3.72 -16.10
CA ALA A 90 13.77 -3.38 -14.82
C ALA A 90 12.89 -2.49 -13.92
N HIS A 91 12.12 -1.59 -14.52
CA HIS A 91 11.19 -0.71 -13.79
C HIS A 91 9.98 -1.47 -13.22
N GLU A 92 9.49 -2.52 -13.88
CA GLU A 92 8.43 -3.37 -13.35
C GLU A 92 8.96 -4.30 -12.26
N LEU A 93 10.20 -4.78 -12.39
CA LEU A 93 10.86 -5.52 -11.30
C LEU A 93 11.01 -4.64 -10.05
N ASN A 94 11.34 -3.35 -10.22
CA ASN A 94 11.37 -2.39 -9.11
C ASN A 94 9.98 -2.18 -8.49
N ASN A 95 8.94 -2.03 -9.30
CA ASN A 95 7.55 -1.93 -8.83
C ASN A 95 7.16 -3.18 -8.02
N LEU A 96 7.46 -4.37 -8.53
CA LEU A 96 7.21 -5.64 -7.85
C LEU A 96 7.90 -5.68 -6.48
N ARG A 97 9.19 -5.34 -6.41
CA ARG A 97 9.97 -5.31 -5.15
C ARG A 97 9.34 -4.39 -4.11
N ARG A 98 8.92 -3.19 -4.52
CA ARG A 98 8.23 -2.22 -3.65
C ARG A 98 6.92 -2.75 -3.11
N MET A 99 6.07 -3.32 -3.97
CA MET A 99 4.81 -3.93 -3.55
C MET A 99 5.04 -5.10 -2.58
N MET A 100 6.03 -5.96 -2.87
CA MET A 100 6.39 -7.08 -1.98
C MET A 100 6.92 -6.60 -0.64
N HIS A 101 7.72 -5.54 -0.60
CA HIS A 101 8.19 -4.92 0.64
C HIS A 101 7.01 -4.53 1.55
N LEU A 102 6.00 -3.81 0.99
CA LEU A 102 4.80 -3.43 1.73
C LEU A 102 4.00 -4.63 2.26
N LEU A 103 3.82 -5.66 1.42
CA LEU A 103 3.03 -6.85 1.75
C LEU A 103 3.72 -7.73 2.79
N VAL A 104 5.03 -7.90 2.67
CA VAL A 104 5.81 -8.74 3.59
C VAL A 104 5.93 -8.09 4.96
N ASP A 105 6.15 -6.77 5.03
CA ASP A 105 6.26 -6.05 6.30
C ASP A 105 4.91 -5.97 7.06
N THR A 106 3.80 -6.12 6.33
CA THR A 106 2.43 -6.09 6.89
C THR A 106 1.86 -7.50 7.12
N ALA A 107 2.66 -8.54 6.87
CA ALA A 107 2.35 -9.93 7.19
C ALA A 107 1.79 -10.18 8.61
N PRO A 108 2.12 -9.40 9.65
CA PRO A 108 1.49 -9.58 10.97
C PRO A 108 -0.05 -9.42 10.97
N ARG A 109 -0.68 -8.86 9.93
CA ARG A 109 -2.13 -8.63 9.83
C ARG A 109 -2.87 -9.55 8.84
N ARG A 110 -2.27 -10.67 8.45
CA ARG A 110 -2.80 -11.63 7.44
C ARG A 110 -4.26 -12.04 7.59
N ARG A 111 -4.79 -12.21 8.81
CA ARG A 111 -6.15 -12.75 9.03
C ARG A 111 -7.24 -12.00 8.28
N GLU A 112 -7.11 -10.68 8.14
CA GLU A 112 -8.11 -9.85 7.45
C GLU A 112 -8.09 -10.03 5.91
N HIS A 113 -6.96 -10.45 5.36
CA HIS A 113 -6.74 -10.60 3.91
C HIS A 113 -6.21 -11.99 3.54
N ASP A 114 -6.55 -12.99 4.35
CA ASP A 114 -5.95 -14.32 4.28
C ASP A 114 -6.15 -14.99 2.91
N PHE A 115 -7.33 -14.79 2.31
CA PHE A 115 -7.61 -15.21 0.95
C PHE A 115 -6.60 -14.68 -0.08
N HIS A 116 -6.28 -13.38 -0.03
CA HIS A 116 -5.35 -12.75 -0.96
C HIS A 116 -3.89 -13.18 -0.71
N TYR A 117 -3.50 -13.34 0.56
CA TYR A 117 -2.17 -13.84 0.89
C TYR A 117 -1.98 -15.30 0.49
N ARG A 118 -3.01 -16.15 0.61
CA ARG A 118 -2.97 -17.54 0.10
C ARG A 118 -2.82 -17.59 -1.42
N ALA A 119 -3.56 -16.75 -2.14
CA ALA A 119 -3.40 -16.64 -3.60
C ALA A 119 -1.99 -16.16 -3.99
N LEU A 120 -1.44 -15.20 -3.26
CA LEU A 120 -0.08 -14.71 -3.47
C LEU A 120 0.97 -15.80 -3.18
N LEU A 121 0.84 -16.55 -2.08
CA LEU A 121 1.73 -17.67 -1.77
C LEU A 121 1.71 -18.72 -2.87
N LYS A 122 0.53 -19.08 -3.38
CA LYS A 122 0.39 -20.00 -4.52
C LYS A 122 1.09 -19.46 -5.77
N ALA A 123 0.97 -18.17 -6.06
CA ALA A 123 1.67 -17.56 -7.19
C ALA A 123 3.19 -17.57 -7.03
N LEU A 124 3.70 -17.39 -5.80
CA LEU A 124 5.13 -17.52 -5.51
C LEU A 124 5.61 -18.98 -5.66
N ASP A 125 4.80 -19.96 -5.25
CA ASP A 125 5.07 -21.39 -5.47
C ASP A 125 5.15 -21.73 -6.95
N GLU A 126 4.19 -21.26 -7.75
CA GLU A 126 4.19 -21.44 -9.20
C GLU A 126 5.40 -20.77 -9.86
N LYS A 127 5.81 -19.60 -9.35
CA LYS A 127 6.95 -18.85 -9.90
C LYS A 127 8.31 -19.52 -9.68
N VAL A 128 8.46 -20.33 -8.63
CA VAL A 128 9.72 -21.05 -8.37
C VAL A 128 9.84 -22.36 -9.14
N ASP A 129 8.76 -22.80 -9.80
CA ASP A 129 8.77 -23.99 -10.64
C ASP A 129 9.76 -23.80 -11.82
N PRO A 130 10.77 -24.69 -11.97
CA PRO A 130 11.73 -24.63 -13.07
C PRO A 130 11.11 -24.69 -14.47
N GLU A 131 9.89 -25.19 -14.62
CA GLU A 131 9.16 -25.26 -15.89
C GLU A 131 8.36 -23.98 -16.19
N PHE A 132 8.12 -23.14 -15.18
CA PHE A 132 7.34 -21.92 -15.36
C PHE A 132 8.10 -20.87 -16.19
N ARG A 133 7.42 -20.25 -17.16
CA ARG A 133 8.00 -19.27 -18.09
C ARG A 133 7.23 -17.95 -18.19
N GLY A 134 6.13 -17.80 -17.45
CA GLY A 134 5.28 -16.60 -17.52
C GLY A 134 5.78 -15.44 -16.66
N GLY A 135 5.27 -14.23 -16.90
CA GLY A 135 5.47 -13.06 -16.06
C GLY A 135 6.89 -12.46 -16.11
N LEU A 136 7.17 -11.56 -15.16
CA LEU A 136 8.48 -10.90 -15.04
C LEU A 136 9.58 -11.90 -14.72
N LEU A 137 10.77 -11.68 -15.26
CA LEU A 137 11.99 -12.36 -14.84
C LEU A 137 12.38 -11.84 -13.46
N VAL A 138 12.29 -12.70 -12.45
CA VAL A 138 12.60 -12.38 -11.06
C VAL A 138 13.64 -13.37 -10.57
N PRO A 139 14.70 -12.92 -9.87
CA PRO A 139 15.65 -13.83 -9.23
C PRO A 139 14.92 -14.82 -8.31
N VAL A 140 15.21 -16.11 -8.43
CA VAL A 140 14.54 -17.16 -7.65
C VAL A 140 14.75 -16.94 -6.15
N ASP A 141 15.90 -16.39 -5.75
CA ASP A 141 16.20 -16.08 -4.34
C ASP A 141 15.29 -14.98 -3.77
N ASP A 142 14.94 -13.95 -4.57
CA ASP A 142 13.97 -12.92 -4.18
C ASP A 142 12.61 -13.56 -3.90
N VAL A 143 12.14 -14.43 -4.81
CA VAL A 143 10.85 -15.13 -4.71
C VAL A 143 10.81 -16.03 -3.47
N ARG A 144 11.85 -16.83 -3.24
CA ARG A 144 11.99 -17.71 -2.07
C ARG A 144 12.04 -16.90 -0.77
N GLY A 145 12.78 -15.79 -0.75
CA GLY A 145 12.90 -14.91 0.40
C GLY A 145 11.55 -14.30 0.78
N TRP A 146 10.79 -13.79 -0.20
CA TRP A 146 9.45 -13.28 0.04
C TRP A 146 8.48 -14.35 0.53
N ARG A 147 8.48 -15.52 -0.12
CA ARG A 147 7.65 -16.65 0.27
C ARG A 147 7.94 -17.06 1.72
N ALA A 148 9.19 -17.19 2.10
CA ALA A 148 9.58 -17.56 3.47
C ALA A 148 9.04 -16.55 4.49
N ARG A 149 9.22 -15.24 4.25
CA ARG A 149 8.68 -14.20 5.13
C ARG A 149 7.15 -14.17 5.15
N LEU A 150 6.50 -14.45 4.02
CA LEU A 150 5.04 -14.58 3.89
C LEU A 150 4.47 -15.91 4.40
N ALA A 151 5.29 -16.91 4.65
CA ALA A 151 4.87 -18.20 5.19
C ALA A 151 5.06 -18.29 6.70
N GLN A 152 5.97 -17.48 7.28
CA GLN A 152 6.21 -17.46 8.72
C GLN A 152 4.88 -17.30 9.48
N PRO A 153 4.55 -18.24 10.40
CA PRO A 153 3.38 -18.10 11.25
C PRO A 153 3.50 -16.82 12.07
N GLN A 154 2.38 -16.13 12.30
CA GLN A 154 2.34 -14.99 13.21
C GLN A 154 2.96 -15.41 14.54
N ASN A 155 4.17 -14.93 14.85
CA ASN A 155 4.70 -15.04 16.19
C ASN A 155 3.75 -14.23 17.08
N ARG A 156 2.88 -14.93 17.80
CA ARG A 156 2.00 -14.38 18.82
C ARG A 156 2.87 -13.59 19.81
N ASP A 157 2.41 -12.42 20.20
CA ASP A 157 2.74 -11.81 21.49
C ASP A 157 4.23 -11.54 21.79
N ARG A 158 4.82 -10.60 21.05
CA ARG A 158 5.86 -9.70 21.60
C ARG A 158 5.50 -8.27 21.16
N ALA A 159 4.91 -7.39 21.95
CA ALA A 159 4.74 -7.34 23.38
C ALA A 159 3.39 -6.69 23.71
N VAL A 160 2.66 -7.31 24.64
CA VAL A 160 2.00 -6.54 25.70
C VAL A 160 3.12 -5.83 26.46
N ARG A 161 3.23 -4.52 26.28
CA ARG A 161 3.75 -3.51 27.22
C ARG A 161 3.56 -2.13 26.61
#